data_AF-A0A7S0HYM9-F1
#
_entry.id   AF-A0A7S0HYM9-F1
#
_cell.length_a   1.000
_cell.length_b   1.000
_cell.length_c   1.000
_cell.angle_alpha   90.00
_cell.angle_beta   90.00
_cell.angle_gamma   90.00
#
_symmetry.space_group_name_H-M   'P 1'
#
loop_
_entity.id
_entity.type
_entity.pdbx_description
1 polymer ?
#
loop_
_entity_poly.entity_id
_entity_poly.type
_entity_poly.pdbx_seq_one_letter_code
_entity_poly.pdbx_strand_id
1 'polypeptide(L)'
;VVALLAAEADAKALEGAVKVVTAKLPEAPVLLMAAGKTLAALAVVPKALEGKLPAGEWLNTALACCGGKGGGKAGRANGNARDPANAAAALVAAKEFAATKLGVDLD
;
A
#
# COMPACT_ATOMS: atom_id res chain seq x y z
N VAL A 1 -4.61 7.08 -3.26
CA VAL A 1 -4.40 6.10 -4.35
C VAL A 1 -4.14 4.73 -3.76
N VAL A 2 -4.94 3.73 -4.14
CA VAL A 2 -4.68 2.33 -3.83
C VAL A 2 -4.74 1.54 -5.13
N ALA A 3 -3.66 0.85 -5.49
CA ALA A 3 -3.61 0.10 -6.75
C ALA A 3 -3.02 -1.30 -6.57
N LEU A 4 -3.59 -2.25 -7.32
CA LEU A 4 -3.12 -3.63 -7.41
C LEU A 4 -2.70 -3.92 -8.85
N LEU A 5 -1.42 -4.28 -9.03
CA LEU A 5 -0.87 -4.71 -10.31
C LEU A 5 -0.91 -6.24 -10.39
N ALA A 6 -1.50 -6.79 -11.45
CA ALA A 6 -1.49 -8.22 -11.74
C ALA A 6 -0.15 -8.64 -12.40
N ALA A 7 0.95 -8.40 -11.69
CA ALA A 7 2.30 -8.72 -12.12
C ALA A 7 3.20 -8.98 -10.91
N GLU A 8 4.23 -9.81 -11.09
CA GLU A 8 5.35 -9.87 -10.16
C GLU A 8 6.13 -8.55 -10.23
N ALA A 9 6.43 -7.96 -9.08
CA ALA A 9 7.30 -6.81 -8.99
C ALA A 9 8.27 -6.99 -7.82
N ASP A 10 9.55 -6.77 -8.09
CA ASP A 10 10.53 -6.65 -7.01
C ASP A 10 10.40 -5.28 -6.32
N ALA A 11 11.15 -5.11 -5.22
CA ALA A 11 11.15 -3.87 -4.46
C ALA A 11 11.57 -2.64 -5.30
N LYS A 12 12.44 -2.80 -6.30
CA LYS A 12 12.91 -1.70 -7.14
C LYS A 12 11.84 -1.26 -8.14
N ALA A 13 11.10 -2.20 -8.71
CA ALA A 13 9.99 -1.91 -9.61
C ALA A 13 8.87 -1.15 -8.88
N LEU A 14 8.48 -1.61 -7.69
CA LEU A 14 7.52 -0.91 -6.83
C LEU A 14 8.01 0.49 -6.43
N GLU A 15 9.30 0.62 -6.12
CA GLU A 15 9.91 1.92 -5.79
C GLU A 15 9.84 2.89 -6.97
N GLY A 16 10.17 2.43 -8.17
CA GLY A 16 10.07 3.22 -9.40
C GLY A 16 8.64 3.69 -9.64
N ALA A 17 7.67 2.80 -9.51
CA ALA A 17 6.26 3.11 -9.68
C ALA A 17 5.77 4.14 -8.64
N VAL A 18 6.05 3.92 -7.35
CA VAL A 18 5.58 4.85 -6.30
C VAL A 18 6.20 6.23 -6.45
N LYS A 19 7.47 6.31 -6.91
CA LYS A 19 8.14 7.59 -7.16
C LYS A 19 7.44 8.39 -8.26
N VAL A 20 7.00 7.73 -9.33
CA VAL A 20 6.25 8.40 -10.41
C VAL A 20 4.90 8.90 -9.92
N VAL A 21 4.17 8.09 -9.16
CA VAL A 21 2.84 8.46 -8.63
C VAL A 21 2.97 9.62 -7.64
N THR A 22 3.87 9.54 -6.67
CA THR A 22 4.05 10.57 -5.64
C THR A 22 4.62 11.88 -6.19
N ALA A 23 5.43 11.84 -7.26
CA ALA A 23 5.87 13.05 -7.95
C ALA A 23 4.71 13.80 -8.64
N LYS A 24 3.70 13.08 -9.14
CA LYS A 24 2.52 13.67 -9.77
C LYS A 24 1.42 14.05 -8.77
N LEU A 25 1.34 13.34 -7.65
CA LEU A 25 0.32 13.49 -6.62
C LEU A 25 0.98 13.64 -5.23
N PRO A 26 1.70 14.74 -4.97
CA PRO A 26 2.53 14.90 -3.77
C PRO A 26 1.74 14.95 -2.46
N GLU A 27 0.46 15.34 -2.52
CA GLU A 27 -0.43 15.44 -1.36
C GLU A 27 -1.30 14.17 -1.17
N ALA A 28 -1.23 13.22 -2.11
CA ALA A 28 -2.01 12.00 -2.02
C ALA A 28 -1.25 10.89 -1.27
N PRO A 29 -1.88 10.17 -0.33
CA PRO A 29 -1.34 8.92 0.17
C PRO A 29 -1.44 7.84 -0.92
N VAL A 30 -0.40 7.03 -1.05
CA VAL A 30 -0.26 6.02 -2.10
C VAL A 30 0.08 4.67 -1.46
N LEU A 31 -0.70 3.64 -1.79
CA LEU A 31 -0.37 2.24 -1.52
C LEU A 31 -0.40 1.48 -2.84
N LEU A 32 0.75 0.93 -3.24
CA LEU A 32 0.88 0.08 -4.42
C LEU A 32 1.11 -1.36 -3.98
N MET A 33 0.42 -2.28 -4.63
CA MET A 33 0.58 -3.72 -4.48
C MET A 33 0.84 -4.38 -5.82
N ALA A 34 1.64 -5.43 -5.82
CA ALA A 34 1.93 -6.24 -6.99
C ALA A 34 1.71 -7.72 -6.64
N ALA A 35 0.79 -8.37 -7.35
CA ALA A 35 0.44 -9.77 -7.17
C ALA A 35 1.07 -10.63 -8.29
N GLY A 36 2.08 -11.41 -7.93
CA GLY A 36 2.73 -12.39 -8.80
C GLY A 36 2.90 -13.74 -8.10
N LYS A 37 4.14 -14.12 -7.81
CA LYS A 37 4.48 -15.24 -6.91
C LYS A 37 4.28 -14.88 -5.45
N THR A 38 4.39 -13.60 -5.13
CA THR A 38 4.11 -13.03 -3.80
C THR A 38 3.18 -11.83 -3.96
N LEU A 39 2.63 -11.34 -2.84
CA LEU A 39 2.02 -10.02 -2.80
C LEU A 39 3.03 -9.05 -2.20
N ALA A 40 3.70 -8.25 -3.04
CA ALA A 40 4.59 -7.19 -2.58
C ALA A 40 3.81 -5.88 -2.44
N ALA A 41 4.13 -5.08 -1.42
CA ALA A 41 3.43 -3.82 -1.15
C ALA A 41 4.39 -2.70 -0.71
N LEU A 42 4.06 -1.47 -1.10
CA LEU A 42 4.76 -0.24 -0.72
C LEU A 42 3.75 0.88 -0.48
N ALA A 43 3.79 1.47 0.71
CA ALA A 43 2.97 2.59 1.11
C ALA A 43 3.83 3.84 1.32
N VAL A 44 3.37 4.98 0.82
CA VAL A 44 3.93 6.33 1.04
C VAL A 44 2.79 7.25 1.44
N VAL A 45 2.94 7.91 2.59
CA VAL A 45 1.96 8.83 3.15
C VAL A 45 2.62 10.21 3.30
N PRO A 46 2.02 11.28 2.74
CA PRO A 46 2.50 12.64 2.90
C PRO A 46 2.59 13.07 4.36
N LYS A 47 3.53 13.97 4.67
CA LYS A 47 3.83 14.38 6.05
C LYS A 47 2.60 14.88 6.82
N ALA A 48 1.71 15.60 6.14
CA ALA A 48 0.47 16.13 6.71
C ALA A 48 -0.55 15.04 7.13
N LEU A 49 -0.42 13.82 6.58
CA LEU A 49 -1.34 12.71 6.81
C LEU A 49 -0.77 11.62 7.73
N GLU A 50 0.53 11.64 8.05
CA GLU A 50 1.19 10.60 8.86
C GLU A 50 0.53 10.37 10.23
N GLY A 51 -0.04 11.41 10.84
CA GLY A 51 -0.75 11.31 12.12
C GLY A 51 -2.17 10.75 12.03
N LYS A 52 -2.77 10.71 10.83
CA LYS A 52 -4.12 10.19 10.58
C LYS A 52 -4.09 8.82 9.93
N LEU A 53 -3.18 8.61 8.98
CA LEU A 53 -3.00 7.38 8.22
C LEU A 53 -1.56 6.86 8.41
N PRO A 54 -1.28 6.09 9.46
CA PRO A 54 0.04 5.50 9.65
C PRO A 54 0.36 4.51 8.52
N ALA A 55 1.46 4.74 7.78
CA ALA A 55 1.79 3.94 6.59
C ALA A 55 1.96 2.44 6.90
N GLY A 56 2.53 2.11 8.06
CA GLY A 56 2.74 0.73 8.50
C GLY A 56 1.45 -0.01 8.82
N GLU A 57 0.52 0.64 9.53
CA GLU A 57 -0.80 0.05 9.82
C GLU A 57 -1.59 -0.18 8.53
N TRP A 58 -1.64 0.84 7.68
CA TRP A 58 -2.36 0.77 6.41
C TRP A 58 -1.87 -0.39 5.52
N LEU A 59 -0.54 -0.50 5.38
CA LEU A 59 0.09 -1.59 4.62
C LEU A 59 -0.15 -2.96 5.25
N ASN A 60 -0.04 -3.08 6.57
CA ASN A 60 -0.25 -4.35 7.26
C ASN A 60 -1.72 -4.80 7.22
N THR A 61 -2.69 -3.89 7.24
CA THR A 61 -4.10 -4.22 7.03
C THR A 61 -4.32 -4.91 5.69
N ALA A 62 -3.69 -4.41 4.62
CA ALA A 62 -3.76 -5.04 3.30
C ALA A 62 -3.09 -6.41 3.28
N LEU A 63 -1.83 -6.49 3.74
CA LEU A 63 -1.04 -7.72 3.69
C LEU A 63 -1.58 -8.84 4.58
N ALA A 64 -2.27 -8.52 5.68
CA ALA A 64 -2.86 -9.49 6.59
C ALA A 64 -3.89 -10.39 5.89
N CYS A 65 -4.61 -9.90 4.88
CA CYS A 65 -5.53 -10.70 4.06
C CYS A 65 -4.83 -11.88 3.36
N CYS A 66 -3.53 -11.76 3.16
CA CYS A 66 -2.66 -12.74 2.51
C CYS A 66 -1.68 -13.40 3.49
N GLY A 67 -1.85 -13.22 4.81
CA GLY A 67 -0.93 -13.72 5.83
C GLY A 67 0.46 -13.06 5.81
N GLY A 68 0.58 -11.88 5.20
CA GLY A 68 1.81 -11.11 5.09
C GLY A 68 1.98 -10.04 6.18
N LYS A 69 3.14 -9.38 6.13
CA LYS A 69 3.46 -8.23 7.00
C LYS A 69 4.56 -7.38 6.39
N GLY A 70 4.71 -6.18 6.93
CA GLY A 70 5.72 -5.20 6.56
C GLY A 70 6.17 -4.34 7.73
N GLY A 71 6.99 -3.34 7.41
CA GLY A 71 7.53 -2.39 8.37
C GLY A 71 8.06 -1.13 7.69
N GLY A 72 8.35 -0.11 8.50
CA GLY A 72 8.87 1.17 8.01
C GLY A 72 8.72 2.29 9.03
N LYS A 73 8.74 3.52 8.52
CA LYS A 73 8.57 4.76 9.29
C LYS A 73 7.13 5.28 9.12
N ALA A 74 6.76 6.33 9.88
CA ALA A 74 5.40 6.90 9.90
C ALA A 74 4.83 7.18 8.50
N GLY A 75 5.61 7.82 7.62
CA GLY A 75 5.19 8.14 6.25
C GLY A 75 5.54 7.12 5.18
N ARG A 76 6.16 5.99 5.52
CA ARG A 76 6.59 5.02 4.51
C ARG A 76 6.79 3.63 5.08
N ALA A 77 6.16 2.63 4.46
CA ALA A 77 6.29 1.23 4.82
C ALA A 77 6.35 0.33 3.58
N ASN A 78 7.03 -0.80 3.69
CA ASN A 78 7.00 -1.85 2.67
C ASN A 78 6.83 -3.22 3.33
N GLY A 79 6.41 -4.21 2.54
CA GLY A 79 6.22 -5.56 3.04
C GLY A 79 5.85 -6.55 1.94
N ASN A 80 5.63 -7.79 2.35
CA ASN A 80 5.17 -8.83 1.46
C ASN A 80 4.29 -9.88 2.16
N ALA A 81 3.55 -10.63 1.35
CA ALA A 81 2.91 -11.88 1.71
C ALA A 81 3.34 -12.99 0.75
N ARG A 82 3.50 -14.21 1.25
CA ARG A 82 3.96 -15.35 0.45
C ARG A 82 2.90 -15.86 -0.53
N ASP A 83 1.63 -15.63 -0.24
CA ASP A 83 0.51 -16.11 -1.05
C ASP A 83 -0.37 -14.92 -1.50
N PRO A 84 -0.41 -14.57 -2.79
CA PRO A 84 -1.23 -13.48 -3.30
C PRO A 84 -2.68 -13.87 -3.59
N ALA A 85 -3.15 -15.07 -3.25
CA ALA A 85 -4.50 -15.55 -3.57
C ALA A 85 -5.62 -14.58 -3.15
N ASN A 86 -5.43 -13.85 -2.05
CA ASN A 86 -6.39 -12.89 -1.53
C ASN A 86 -6.05 -11.43 -1.88
N ALA A 87 -5.29 -11.17 -2.94
CA ALA A 87 -4.87 -9.80 -3.31
C ALA A 87 -6.05 -8.84 -3.58
N ALA A 88 -7.18 -9.35 -4.10
CA ALA A 88 -8.39 -8.55 -4.27
C ALA A 88 -8.97 -8.10 -2.92
N ALA A 89 -8.97 -8.98 -1.91
CA ALA A 89 -9.39 -8.62 -0.55
C ALA A 89 -8.40 -7.64 0.09
N ALA A 90 -7.09 -7.79 -0.16
CA ALA A 90 -6.08 -6.84 0.29
C ALA A 90 -6.31 -5.42 -0.27
N LEU A 91 -6.72 -5.31 -1.54
CA LEU A 91 -7.09 -4.04 -2.18
C LEU A 91 -8.30 -3.39 -1.47
N VAL A 92 -9.36 -4.15 -1.22
CA VAL A 92 -10.55 -3.66 -0.52
C VAL A 92 -10.21 -3.21 0.90
N ALA A 93 -9.51 -4.05 1.67
CA ALA A 93 -9.13 -3.74 3.04
C ALA A 93 -8.24 -2.47 3.14
N ALA A 94 -7.34 -2.27 2.18
CA ALA A 94 -6.55 -1.06 2.10
C ALA A 94 -7.41 0.19 1.83
N LYS A 95 -8.38 0.12 0.91
CA LYS A 95 -9.30 1.22 0.62
C LYS A 95 -10.16 1.56 1.83
N GLU A 96 -10.78 0.57 2.46
CA GLU A 96 -11.64 0.74 3.64
C GLU A 96 -10.90 1.33 4.84
N PHE A 97 -9.67 0.86 5.09
CA PHE A 97 -8.83 1.41 6.16
C PHE A 97 -8.53 2.89 5.92
N ALA A 98 -8.14 3.26 4.70
CA ALA A 98 -7.87 4.65 4.37
C ALA A 98 -9.14 5.52 4.48
N ALA A 99 -10.28 5.02 4.00
CA ALA A 99 -11.56 5.72 4.10
C ALA A 99 -11.95 5.97 5.57
N THR A 100 -11.78 4.97 6.44
CA THR A 100 -12.04 5.11 7.88
C THR A 100 -11.12 6.15 8.53
N LYS A 101 -9.86 6.25 8.10
CA LYS A 101 -8.88 7.19 8.68
C LYS A 101 -8.98 8.61 8.15
N LEU A 102 -9.38 8.77 6.88
CA LEU A 102 -9.36 10.05 6.18
C LEU A 102 -10.76 10.65 5.94
N GLY A 103 -11.82 9.86 6.08
CA GLY A 103 -13.19 10.26 5.78
C GLY A 103 -13.46 10.46 4.28
N VAL A 104 -12.62 9.89 3.41
CA VAL A 104 -12.74 9.96 1.95
C VAL A 104 -12.36 8.63 1.31
N ASP A 105 -13.06 8.26 0.25
CA ASP A 105 -12.71 7.07 -0.54
C ASP A 105 -11.50 7.35 -1.43
N LEU A 106 -10.54 6.42 -1.41
CA LEU A 106 -9.36 6.48 -2.27
C LEU A 106 -9.60 5.53 -3.45
N ASP A 107 -10.17 6.06 -4.53
CA ASP A 107 -10.30 5.34 -5.78
C ASP A 107 -9.00 5.20 -6.57
#